data_AF-A0A6L6EGC7-F1
#
_entry.id   AF-A0A6L6EGC7-F1
#
_cell.length_a   1.000
_cell.length_b   1.000
_cell.length_c   1.000
_cell.angle_alpha   90.00
_cell.angle_beta   90.00
_cell.angle_gamma   90.00
#
_symmetry.space_group_name_H-M   'P 1'
#
loop_
_entity.id
_entity.type
_entity.pdbx_description
1 polymer ?
#
loop_
_entity_poly.entity_id
_entity_poly.type
_entity_poly.pdbx_seq_one_letter_code
_entity_poly.pdbx_strand_id
1 'polypeptide(L)' 'MSTDSFPRRSALTRGFRLGAPRTFAISADGSRVLFLRSRHGTDSVNCLWVLDVATGEEICVADPVAMS' A
#
# COMPACT_ATOMS: atom_id res chain seq x y z
N MET A 1 -17.57 22.58 8.96
CA MET A 1 -16.24 21.96 8.77
C MET A 1 -15.68 21.60 10.14
N SER A 2 -15.80 20.34 10.56
CA SER A 2 -15.19 19.89 11.82
C SER A 2 -13.71 19.62 11.55
N THR A 3 -12.83 20.43 12.13
CA THR A 3 -11.38 20.29 11.99
C THR A 3 -10.95 19.00 12.67
N ASP A 4 -10.71 17.95 11.89
CA ASP A 4 -10.38 16.64 12.44
C ASP A 4 -9.01 16.71 13.15
N SER A 5 -9.04 16.52 14.46
CA SER A 5 -7.89 16.75 15.33
C SER A 5 -6.78 15.76 15.04
N PHE A 6 -5.53 16.19 15.24
CA PHE A 6 -4.35 15.37 14.99
C PHE A 6 -4.41 13.96 15.66
N PRO A 7 -4.90 13.80 16.91
CA PRO A 7 -5.07 12.49 17.52
C PRO A 7 -6.06 11.57 16.78
N ARG A 8 -7.20 12.11 16.31
CA ARG A 8 -8.18 11.33 15.53
C ARG A 8 -7.62 10.90 14.18
N ARG A 9 -6.92 11.80 13.47
CA ARG A 9 -6.28 11.48 12.19
C ARG A 9 -5.14 10.46 12.33
N SER A 10 -4.39 10.51 13.43
CA SER A 10 -3.37 9.51 13.75
C SER A 10 -3.99 8.13 14.02
N ALA A 11 -5.07 8.04 14.78
CA ALA A 11 -5.76 6.78 15.05
C ALA A 11 -6.36 6.14 13.78
N LEU A 12 -7.02 6.92 12.92
CA LEU A 12 -7.64 6.45 11.67
C LEU A 12 -6.62 5.91 10.65
N THR A 13 -5.37 6.38 10.70
CA THR A 13 -4.30 5.97 9.78
C THR A 13 -3.28 5.01 10.42
N ARG A 14 -3.53 4.58 11.67
CA ARG A 14 -2.58 3.84 12.52
C ARG A 14 -1.18 4.47 12.54
N GLY A 15 -1.14 5.78 12.77
CA GLY A 15 0.07 6.59 12.74
C GLY A 15 0.61 6.77 11.32
N PHE A 16 -0.27 7.02 10.34
CA PHE A 16 0.09 7.20 8.92
C PHE A 16 0.80 6.00 8.28
N ARG A 17 0.55 4.78 8.81
CA ARG A 17 1.07 3.53 8.25
C ARG A 17 0.16 2.90 7.21
N LEU A 18 -1.11 3.31 7.17
CA LEU A 18 -2.03 2.92 6.09
C LEU A 18 -1.61 3.64 4.80
N GLY A 19 -1.37 2.88 3.73
CA GLY A 19 -0.79 3.36 2.48
C GLY A 19 0.74 3.28 2.39
N ALA A 20 1.46 2.91 3.47
CA ALA A 20 2.90 2.68 3.38
C ALA A 20 3.21 1.27 2.84
N PRO A 21 4.07 1.14 1.81
CA PRO A 21 4.60 -0.15 1.37
C PRO A 21 5.25 -0.92 2.53
N ARG A 22 5.00 -2.23 2.61
CA ARG A 22 5.63 -3.12 3.59
C ARG A 22 5.75 -4.54 3.05
N THR A 23 6.47 -5.39 3.78
CA THR A 23 6.68 -6.81 3.43
C THR A 23 7.22 -6.95 2.01
N PHE A 24 8.47 -6.51 1.83
CA PHE A 24 9.11 -6.50 0.52
C PHE A 24 9.64 -7.88 0.13
N ALA A 25 9.52 -8.22 -1.14
CA ALA A 25 10.25 -9.30 -1.78
C ALA A 25 10.83 -8.81 -3.10
N ILE A 26 12.07 -9.15 -3.39
CA ILE A 26 12.77 -8.75 -4.62
C ILE A 26 12.85 -10.00 -5.51
N SER A 27 12.55 -9.85 -6.80
CA SER A 27 12.71 -10.96 -7.75
C SER A 27 14.19 -11.37 -7.85
N ALA A 28 14.46 -12.63 -8.18
CA ALA A 28 15.84 -13.15 -8.20
C ALA A 28 16.78 -12.39 -9.16
N ASP A 29 16.22 -11.83 -10.23
CA ASP A 29 16.90 -11.00 -11.23
C ASP A 29 16.95 -9.51 -10.85
N GLY A 30 16.35 -9.11 -9.72
CA GLY A 30 16.30 -7.73 -9.24
C GLY A 30 15.43 -6.78 -10.07
N SER A 31 14.73 -7.27 -11.10
CA SER A 31 13.94 -6.42 -12.00
C SER A 31 12.63 -5.92 -11.38
N ARG A 32 12.15 -6.58 -10.32
CA ARG A 32 10.86 -6.30 -9.70
C ARG A 32 10.96 -6.27 -8.17
N VAL A 33 10.18 -5.37 -7.58
CA VAL A 33 9.96 -5.33 -6.13
C VAL A 33 8.48 -5.54 -5.83
N LEU A 34 8.17 -6.59 -5.10
CA LEU A 34 6.84 -6.89 -4.60
C LEU A 34 6.66 -6.30 -3.20
N PHE A 35 5.49 -5.74 -2.91
CA PHE A 35 5.15 -5.22 -1.59
C PHE A 35 3.65 -5.22 -1.33
N LEU A 36 3.29 -5.16 -0.05
CA LEU A 36 1.90 -5.00 0.39
C LEU A 36 1.61 -3.54 0.69
N ARG A 37 0.52 -3.02 0.13
CA ARG A 37 0.01 -1.67 0.37
C ARG A 37 -1.50 -1.65 0.23
N SER A 38 -2.19 -0.88 1.05
CA SER A 38 -3.62 -0.62 0.86
C SER A 38 -3.84 0.21 -0.40
N ARG A 39 -4.97 0.01 -1.09
CA ARG A 39 -5.25 0.77 -2.32
C ARG A 39 -5.51 2.25 -2.06
N HIS A 40 -6.08 2.55 -0.89
CA HIS A 40 -6.33 3.90 -0.41
C HIS A 40 -5.85 4.04 1.04
N GLY A 41 -5.54 5.27 1.48
CA GLY A 41 -5.04 5.56 2.84
C GLY A 41 -6.04 5.27 3.97
N THR A 42 -7.28 4.94 3.64
CA THR A 42 -8.36 4.58 4.55
C THR A 42 -8.76 3.11 4.47
N ASP A 43 -8.13 2.34 3.58
CA ASP A 43 -8.47 0.94 3.37
C ASP A 43 -7.65 0.03 4.30
N SER A 44 -8.35 -0.86 5.00
CA SER A 44 -7.74 -1.84 5.91
C SER A 44 -7.19 -3.06 5.17
N VAL A 45 -7.62 -3.28 3.92
CA VAL A 45 -7.21 -4.40 3.08
C VAL A 45 -5.91 -4.06 2.35
N ASN A 46 -4.97 -5.01 2.33
CA ASN A 46 -3.74 -4.85 1.55
C ASN A 46 -3.88 -5.57 0.23
N CYS A 47 -3.49 -4.87 -0.82
CA CYS A 47 -3.27 -5.45 -2.13
C CYS A 47 -1.80 -5.82 -2.29
N LEU A 48 -1.53 -6.76 -3.19
CA LEU A 48 -0.18 -7.04 -3.65
C LEU A 48 0.16 -6.11 -4.81
N TRP A 49 1.29 -5.43 -4.70
CA TRP A 49 1.81 -4.52 -5.72
C TRP A 49 3.16 -5.01 -6.23
N VAL A 50 3.46 -4.65 -7.48
CA VAL A 50 4.75 -4.84 -8.12
C VAL A 50 5.26 -3.50 -8.61
N LEU A 51 6.49 -3.16 -8.27
CA LEU A 51 7.27 -2.08 -8.88
C LEU A 51 8.18 -2.69 -9.94
N ASP A 52 8.14 -2.13 -11.15
CA ASP A 52 9.19 -2.34 -12.15
C ASP A 52 10.37 -1.41 -11.84
N VAL A 53 11.57 -1.98 -11.66
CA VAL A 53 12.75 -1.21 -11.24
C VAL A 53 13.30 -0.34 -12.36
N ALA A 54 13.12 -0.74 -13.63
CA ALA A 54 13.64 0.01 -14.76
C ALA A 54 12.79 1.25 -15.05
N THR A 55 11.46 1.14 -14.93
CA THR A 55 10.53 2.24 -15.25
C THR A 55 10.06 3.02 -14.03
N GLY A 56 10.11 2.42 -12.84
CA GLY A 56 9.53 2.99 -11.62
C GLY A 56 8.01 2.87 -11.55
N GLU A 57 7.37 2.15 -12.48
CA GLU A 57 5.91 1.98 -12.48
C GLU A 57 5.45 0.96 -11.44
N GLU A 58 4.35 1.27 -10.76
CA GLU A 58 3.71 0.41 -9.78
C GLU A 58 2.37 -0.13 -10.30
N ILE A 59 2.19 -1.45 -10.22
CA ILE A 59 0.96 -2.12 -10.65
C ILE A 59 0.40 -2.96 -9.51
N CYS A 60 -0.91 -2.83 -9.25
CA CYS A 60 -1.63 -3.72 -8.35
C CYS A 60 -1.91 -5.04 -9.08
N VAL A 61 -1.37 -6.15 -8.56
CA VAL A 61 -1.48 -7.48 -9.20
C VAL A 61 -2.45 -8.41 -8.49
N ALA A 62 -2.83 -8.11 -7.24
CA ALA A 62 -3.89 -8.82 -6.54
C ALA A 62 -4.61 -7.89 -5.56
N ASP A 63 -5.93 -7.77 -5.74
CA ASP A 63 -6.83 -6.99 -4.89
C ASP A 63 -7.90 -7.93 -4.32
N PRO A 64 -7.86 -8.27 -3.02
CA PRO A 64 -8.81 -9.20 -2.41
C PRO A 64 -10.27 -8.74 -2.50
N VAL A 65 -10.54 -7.44 -2.62
CA VAL A 65 -11.89 -6.88 -2.70
C VAL A 65 -12.45 -6.98 -4.13
N ALA A 66 -11.58 -6.93 -5.14
CA ALA A 66 -11.98 -7.14 -6.54
C ALA A 66 -12.10 -8.63 -6.93
N MET A 67 -11.65 -9.54 -6.05
CA MET A 67 -11.65 -11.00 -6.27
C MET A 67 -12.79 -11.72 -5.54
N SER A 68 -13.68 -11.00 -4.84
CA SER A 68 -14.87 -11.53 -4.17
C SER A 68 -16.12 -11.43 -5.05
#